data_AF-A0A9D9TE63-F1
#
_entry.id   AF-A0A9D9TE63-F1
#
_cell.length_a   1.000
_cell.length_b   1.000
_cell.length_c   1.000
_cell.angle_alpha   90.00
_cell.angle_beta   90.00
_cell.angle_gamma   90.00
#
_symmetry.space_group_name_H-M   'P 1'
#
loop_
_entity.id
_entity.type
_entity.pdbx_description
1 polymer ?
#
loop_
_entity_poly.entity_id
_entity_poly.type
_entity_poly.pdbx_seq_one_letter_code
_entity_poly.pdbx_strand_id
1 'polypeptide(L)'
;DQVEALIAKKTDLGYKAIINNMYLGLIYQNEIFNPVAVGQKVPAFIKQVREDGKIDVRLQRSGAQHVMTEAERILAKLTDAGGFLPTTDKTAPEEIYATFGISKKSYKKVVGELYKRRLITIEEEGIRLVK
;
A
#
# COMPACT_ATOMS: atom_id res chain seq x y z
N ASP A 1 9.60 0.72 13.04
CA ASP A 1 9.94 -0.69 13.36
C ASP A 1 8.85 -1.64 12.93
N GLN A 2 9.24 -2.88 12.57
CA GLN A 2 8.31 -3.99 12.27
C GLN A 2 7.92 -4.71 13.56
N VAL A 3 6.64 -5.01 13.72
CA VAL A 3 6.04 -5.63 14.91
C VAL A 3 4.98 -6.66 14.54
N GLU A 4 4.64 -7.56 15.47
CA GLU A 4 3.45 -8.40 15.35
C GLU A 4 2.24 -7.64 15.92
N ALA A 5 1.14 -7.61 15.17
CA ALA A 5 -0.11 -7.00 15.60
C ALA A 5 -1.25 -8.02 15.58
N LEU A 6 -1.91 -8.22 16.72
CA LEU A 6 -3.14 -9.00 16.84
C LEU A 6 -4.35 -8.07 16.72
N ILE A 7 -5.19 -8.26 15.70
CA ILE A 7 -6.40 -7.47 15.50
C ILE A 7 -7.41 -7.80 16.59
N ALA A 8 -7.69 -6.85 17.47
CA ALA A 8 -8.47 -7.07 18.68
C ALA A 8 -9.94 -6.67 18.53
N LYS A 9 -10.23 -5.51 17.90
CA LYS A 9 -11.59 -5.00 17.78
C LYS A 9 -11.73 -4.00 16.63
N LYS A 10 -12.85 -4.08 15.90
CA LYS A 10 -13.26 -3.04 14.95
C LYS A 10 -13.87 -1.83 15.68
N THR A 11 -13.51 -0.64 15.25
CA THR A 11 -14.00 0.66 15.73
C THR A 11 -14.40 1.54 14.55
N ASP A 12 -15.04 2.68 14.82
CA ASP A 12 -15.45 3.61 13.76
C ASP A 12 -14.26 4.21 13.01
N LEU A 13 -13.09 4.32 13.67
CA LEU A 13 -11.86 4.84 13.07
C LEU A 13 -11.03 3.77 12.34
N GLY A 14 -11.32 2.47 12.55
CA GLY A 14 -10.57 1.36 11.99
C GLY A 14 -10.50 0.15 12.94
N TYR A 15 -9.30 -0.30 13.29
CA TYR A 15 -9.11 -1.48 14.15
C TYR A 15 -8.14 -1.21 15.29
N LYS A 16 -8.54 -1.59 16.50
CA LYS A 16 -7.63 -1.75 17.63
C LYS A 16 -6.79 -3.01 17.40
N ALA A 17 -5.49 -2.90 17.64
CA ALA A 17 -4.56 -4.01 17.59
C ALA A 17 -3.72 -4.09 18.86
N ILE A 18 -3.40 -5.31 19.31
CA ILE A 18 -2.44 -5.55 20.38
C ILE A 18 -1.08 -5.79 19.72
N ILE A 19 -0.12 -4.93 20.01
CA ILE A 19 1.22 -4.94 19.44
C ILE A 19 2.13 -5.73 20.38
N ASN A 20 2.81 -6.77 19.86
CA ASN A 20 3.73 -7.64 20.61
C ASN A 20 3.16 -8.12 21.95
N ASN A 21 1.84 -8.33 22.05
CA ASN A 21 1.13 -8.69 23.28
C ASN A 21 1.28 -7.71 24.46
N MET A 22 1.74 -6.48 24.22
CA MET A 22 2.09 -5.53 25.29
C MET A 22 1.39 -4.18 25.16
N TYR A 23 1.21 -3.67 23.94
CA TYR A 23 0.72 -2.31 23.71
C TYR A 23 -0.56 -2.28 22.90
N LEU A 24 -1.40 -1.27 23.12
CA LEU A 24 -2.59 -1.03 22.30
C LEU A 24 -2.27 -0.04 21.17
N GLY A 25 -2.56 -0.44 19.95
CA GLY A 25 -2.43 0.39 18.75
C GLY A 25 -3.75 0.59 18.01
N LEU A 26 -3.76 1.58 17.11
CA LEU A 26 -4.84 1.86 16.18
C LEU A 26 -4.34 1.77 14.73
N ILE A 27 -5.05 0.98 13.93
CA ILE A 27 -4.90 0.93 12.47
C ILE A 27 -6.10 1.64 11.87
N TYR A 28 -5.87 2.71 11.11
CA TYR A 28 -6.96 3.50 10.54
C TYR A 28 -7.61 2.80 9.34
N GLN A 29 -8.92 2.94 9.21
CA GLN A 29 -9.72 2.30 8.15
C GLN A 29 -9.22 2.66 6.73
N ASN A 30 -8.76 3.90 6.53
CA ASN A 30 -8.21 4.36 5.25
C ASN A 30 -6.79 3.85 4.94
N GLU A 31 -6.14 3.14 5.88
CA GLU A 31 -4.84 2.50 5.70
C GLU A 31 -4.97 0.95 5.63
N ILE A 32 -6.20 0.43 5.58
CA ILE A 32 -6.51 -1.00 5.45
C ILE A 32 -6.84 -1.31 3.99
N PHE A 33 -5.81 -1.69 3.24
CA PHE A 33 -5.92 -2.05 1.82
C PHE A 33 -6.15 -3.55 1.59
N ASN A 34 -5.94 -4.37 2.61
CA ASN A 34 -6.31 -5.79 2.60
C ASN A 34 -7.28 -6.03 3.75
N PRO A 35 -8.39 -6.77 3.55
CA PRO A 35 -9.30 -7.11 4.63
C PRO A 35 -8.55 -7.79 5.78
N VAL A 36 -8.83 -7.34 7.01
CA VAL A 36 -8.31 -7.97 8.23
C VAL A 36 -9.48 -8.39 9.12
N ALA A 37 -9.31 -9.51 9.82
CA ALA A 37 -10.31 -10.07 10.71
C ALA A 37 -9.89 -9.93 12.18
N VAL A 38 -10.87 -9.78 13.07
CA VAL A 38 -10.62 -9.85 14.52
C VAL A 38 -10.07 -11.24 14.87
N GLY A 39 -9.04 -11.29 15.71
CA GLY A 39 -8.29 -12.50 16.06
C GLY A 39 -7.11 -12.80 15.12
N GLN A 40 -6.97 -12.09 14.00
CA GLN A 40 -5.88 -12.29 13.07
C GLN A 40 -4.58 -11.67 13.57
N LYS A 41 -3.47 -12.41 13.48
CA LYS A 41 -2.12 -11.88 13.64
C LYS A 41 -1.56 -11.44 12.29
N VAL A 42 -1.05 -10.22 12.22
CA VAL A 42 -0.48 -9.64 10.99
C VAL A 42 0.83 -8.93 11.30
N PRO A 43 1.81 -8.95 10.36
CA PRO A 43 2.96 -8.07 10.45
C PRO A 43 2.49 -6.61 10.27
N ALA A 44 3.03 -5.71 11.09
CA ALA A 44 2.68 -4.31 11.05
C ALA A 44 3.88 -3.41 11.36
N PHE A 45 3.71 -2.10 11.18
CA PHE A 45 4.76 -1.10 11.34
C PHE A 45 4.27 0.06 12.20
N ILE A 46 5.11 0.49 13.13
CA ILE A 46 4.84 1.69 13.94
C ILE A 46 4.91 2.94 13.07
N LYS A 47 3.80 3.67 12.98
CA LYS A 47 3.70 4.95 12.26
C LYS A 47 4.20 6.09 13.13
N GLN A 48 3.69 6.16 14.36
CA GLN A 48 4.07 7.15 15.36
C GLN A 48 3.59 6.69 16.74
N VAL A 49 4.28 7.18 17.77
CA VAL A 49 3.79 7.16 19.15
C VAL A 49 3.27 8.56 19.44
N ARG A 50 2.02 8.66 19.87
CA ARG A 50 1.36 9.92 20.18
C ARG A 50 1.75 10.42 21.58
N GLU A 51 1.51 11.69 21.86
CA GLU A 51 1.79 12.31 23.16
C GLU A 51 1.03 11.64 24.32
N ASP A 52 -0.14 11.06 24.04
CA ASP A 52 -0.95 10.32 25.02
C ASP A 52 -0.50 8.86 25.22
N GLY A 53 0.63 8.46 24.62
CA GLY A 53 1.18 7.11 24.70
C GLY A 53 0.49 6.09 23.80
N LYS A 54 -0.51 6.48 23.02
CA LYS A 54 -1.16 5.58 22.05
C LYS A 54 -0.31 5.43 20.79
N ILE A 55 -0.42 4.27 20.14
CA ILE A 55 0.42 3.92 19.01
C ILE A 55 -0.43 3.86 17.75
N ASP A 56 -0.01 4.59 16.71
CA ASP A 56 -0.58 4.40 15.38
C ASP A 56 0.22 3.35 14.62
N VAL A 57 -0.51 2.45 13.98
CA VAL A 57 0.03 1.28 13.32
C VAL A 57 -0.43 1.24 11.87
N ARG A 58 0.47 0.84 10.97
CA ARG A 58 0.16 0.58 9.56
C ARG A 58 0.46 -0.88 9.23
N LEU A 59 -0.33 -1.44 8.31
CA LEU A 59 -0.15 -2.82 7.82
C LEU A 59 0.89 -2.92 6.69
N GLN A 60 1.33 -1.78 6.16
CA GLN A 60 2.31 -1.70 5.08
C GLN A 60 3.47 -0.81 5.48
N ARG A 61 4.65 -1.11 4.92
CA ARG A 61 5.84 -0.24 5.05
C ARG A 61 5.54 1.12 4.43
N SER A 62 6.18 2.16 4.95
CA SER A 62 6.16 3.50 4.35
C SER A 62 7.54 3.86 3.79
N GLY A 63 7.57 4.77 2.81
CA GLY A 63 8.83 5.32 2.27
C GLY A 63 9.33 4.59 1.02
N ALA A 64 10.60 4.81 0.67
CA ALA A 64 11.19 4.36 -0.59
C ALA A 64 11.10 2.84 -0.79
N GLN A 65 11.26 2.05 0.27
CA GLN A 65 11.12 0.59 0.19
C GLN A 65 9.72 0.15 -0.26
N HIS A 66 8.67 0.80 0.26
CA HIS A 66 7.30 0.49 -0.20
C HIS A 66 7.13 0.86 -1.67
N VAL A 67 7.65 2.01 -2.10
CA VAL A 67 7.61 2.40 -3.52
C VAL A 67 8.34 1.38 -4.40
N MET A 68 9.50 0.85 -3.97
CA MET A 68 10.23 -0.18 -4.73
C MET A 68 9.45 -1.50 -4.81
N THR A 69 8.88 -1.98 -3.69
CA THR A 69 8.06 -3.20 -3.70
C THR A 69 6.83 -3.06 -4.60
N GLU A 70 6.15 -1.90 -4.57
CA GLU A 70 5.02 -1.65 -5.47
C GLU A 70 5.48 -1.47 -6.93
N ALA A 71 6.65 -0.89 -7.17
CA ALA A 71 7.24 -0.77 -8.51
C ALA A 71 7.49 -2.14 -9.15
N GLU A 72 8.04 -3.08 -8.38
CA GLU A 72 8.23 -4.47 -8.81
C GLU A 72 6.89 -5.15 -9.14
N ARG A 73 5.85 -4.94 -8.32
CA ARG A 73 4.50 -5.48 -8.59
C ARG A 73 3.87 -4.91 -9.86
N ILE A 74 4.03 -3.60 -10.10
CA ILE A 74 3.53 -2.97 -11.33
C ILE A 74 4.29 -3.53 -12.53
N LEU A 75 5.62 -3.60 -12.48
CA LEU A 75 6.43 -4.16 -13.57
C LEU A 75 6.04 -5.60 -13.89
N ALA A 76 5.86 -6.45 -12.88
CA ALA A 76 5.42 -7.84 -13.07
C ALA A 76 4.08 -7.91 -13.81
N LYS A 77 3.07 -7.13 -13.37
CA LYS A 77 1.78 -7.04 -14.08
C LYS A 77 1.92 -6.53 -15.51
N LEU A 78 2.84 -5.59 -15.74
CA LEU A 78 3.09 -5.00 -17.05
C LEU A 78 3.72 -6.04 -17.98
N THR A 79 4.67 -6.84 -17.48
CA THR A 79 5.26 -7.98 -18.18
C THR A 79 4.21 -9.05 -18.49
N ASP A 80 3.40 -9.43 -17.51
CA ASP A 80 2.33 -10.43 -17.67
C ASP A 80 1.27 -10.00 -18.70
N ALA A 81 1.01 -8.69 -18.79
CA ALA A 81 0.10 -8.09 -19.78
C ALA A 81 0.73 -7.87 -21.17
N GLY A 82 1.90 -8.46 -21.45
CA GLY A 82 2.56 -8.33 -22.75
C GLY A 82 3.27 -6.98 -22.96
N GLY A 83 3.57 -6.27 -21.88
CA GLY A 83 4.33 -5.03 -21.89
C GLY A 83 3.48 -3.76 -21.94
N PHE A 84 2.16 -3.82 -21.79
CA PHE A 84 1.29 -2.64 -21.82
C PHE A 84 0.14 -2.75 -20.82
N LEU A 85 -0.18 -1.65 -20.12
CA LEU A 85 -1.35 -1.54 -19.25
C LEU A 85 -2.14 -0.27 -19.60
N PRO A 86 -3.47 -0.37 -19.86
CA PRO A 86 -4.32 0.76 -20.27
C PRO A 86 -4.72 1.64 -19.07
N THR A 87 -3.73 2.10 -18.32
CA THR A 87 -3.92 2.84 -17.07
C THR A 87 -3.33 4.23 -17.19
N THR A 88 -4.18 5.25 -17.09
CA THR A 88 -3.85 6.66 -17.31
C THR A 88 -4.14 7.49 -16.06
N ASP A 89 -3.89 8.79 -16.12
CA ASP A 89 -4.30 9.71 -15.07
C ASP A 89 -5.83 9.85 -14.93
N LYS A 90 -6.59 9.48 -15.98
CA LYS A 90 -8.05 9.45 -16.02
C LYS A 90 -8.64 8.20 -15.36
N THR A 91 -7.91 7.10 -15.26
CA THR A 91 -8.37 5.84 -14.64
C THR A 91 -8.90 6.08 -13.22
N ALA A 92 -10.08 5.53 -12.91
CA ALA A 92 -10.75 5.79 -11.63
C ALA A 92 -9.92 5.27 -10.44
N PRO A 93 -9.92 5.95 -9.27
CA PRO A 93 -9.21 5.46 -8.08
C PRO A 93 -9.56 4.03 -7.68
N GLU A 94 -10.82 3.65 -7.83
CA GLU A 94 -11.36 2.33 -7.51
C GLU A 94 -10.79 1.26 -8.43
N GLU A 95 -10.63 1.57 -9.73
CA GLU A 95 -10.06 0.68 -10.72
C GLU A 95 -8.54 0.48 -10.53
N ILE A 96 -7.82 1.56 -10.20
CA ILE A 96 -6.41 1.47 -9.81
C ILE A 96 -6.26 0.59 -8.57
N TYR A 97 -7.15 0.77 -7.59
CA TYR A 97 -7.12 -0.04 -6.38
C TYR A 97 -7.43 -1.50 -6.64
N ALA A 98 -8.45 -1.82 -7.44
CA ALA A 98 -8.78 -3.19 -7.82
C ALA A 98 -7.63 -3.87 -8.59
N THR A 99 -6.93 -3.11 -9.44
CA THR A 99 -5.87 -3.65 -10.29
C THR A 99 -4.55 -3.83 -9.54
N PHE A 100 -4.15 -2.85 -8.72
CA PHE A 100 -2.81 -2.79 -8.11
C PHE A 100 -2.80 -2.94 -6.58
N GLY A 101 -3.95 -2.83 -5.92
CA GLY A 101 -4.06 -2.90 -4.46
C GLY A 101 -3.48 -1.67 -3.73
N ILE A 102 -3.32 -0.55 -4.45
CA ILE A 102 -2.77 0.70 -3.92
C ILE A 102 -3.62 1.90 -4.33
N SER A 103 -3.55 2.98 -3.55
CA SER A 103 -4.25 4.23 -3.89
C SER A 103 -3.74 4.85 -5.19
N LYS A 104 -4.60 5.59 -5.90
CA LYS A 104 -4.23 6.37 -7.10
C LYS A 104 -3.05 7.32 -6.87
N LYS A 105 -2.92 7.88 -5.65
CA LYS A 105 -1.79 8.71 -5.25
C LYS A 105 -0.48 7.91 -5.18
N SER A 106 -0.53 6.72 -4.59
CA SER A 106 0.65 5.82 -4.53
C SER A 106 1.03 5.35 -5.93
N TYR A 107 0.04 4.92 -6.72
CA TYR A 107 0.22 4.51 -8.11
C TYR A 107 0.96 5.58 -8.94
N LYS A 108 0.51 6.84 -8.90
CA LYS A 108 1.19 7.95 -9.60
C LYS A 108 2.66 8.13 -9.17
N LYS A 109 2.95 7.96 -7.87
CA LYS A 109 4.34 8.02 -7.38
C LYS A 109 5.19 6.88 -7.92
N VAL A 110 4.66 5.66 -7.90
CA VAL A 110 5.38 4.46 -8.37
C VAL A 110 5.62 4.52 -9.88
N VAL A 111 4.60 4.87 -10.67
CA VAL A 111 4.74 5.08 -12.13
C VAL A 111 5.76 6.18 -12.44
N GLY A 112 5.71 7.30 -11.71
CA GLY A 112 6.69 8.37 -11.88
C GLY A 112 8.12 7.92 -11.57
N GLU A 113 8.32 7.06 -10.57
CA GLU A 113 9.64 6.48 -10.25
C GLU A 113 10.11 5.51 -11.35
N LEU A 114 9.24 4.64 -11.83
CA LEU A 114 9.53 3.71 -12.93
C LEU A 114 9.91 4.46 -14.22
N TYR A 115 9.21 5.57 -14.51
CA TYR A 115 9.51 6.44 -15.64
C TYR A 115 10.87 7.13 -15.49
N LYS A 116 11.18 7.68 -14.31
CA LYS A 116 12.50 8.27 -14.02
C LYS A 116 13.64 7.26 -14.18
N ARG A 117 13.40 6.01 -13.81
CA ARG A 117 14.33 4.89 -13.98
C ARG A 117 14.38 4.35 -15.42
N ARG A 118 13.57 4.89 -16.34
CA ARG A 118 13.45 4.48 -17.75
C ARG A 118 13.06 3.01 -17.94
N LEU A 119 12.30 2.46 -17.00
CA LEU A 119 11.78 1.09 -17.09
C LEU A 119 10.44 1.04 -17.83
N ILE A 120 9.72 2.16 -17.88
CA ILE A 120 8.46 2.32 -18.60
C ILE A 120 8.41 3.64 -19.37
N THR A 121 7.58 3.70 -20.40
CA THR A 121 7.09 4.94 -21.01
C THR A 121 5.64 5.20 -20.57
N ILE A 122 5.26 6.48 -20.54
CA ILE A 122 3.89 6.91 -20.29
C ILE A 122 3.34 7.39 -21.64
N GLU A 123 2.33 6.70 -22.14
CA GLU A 123 1.64 6.97 -23.41
C GLU A 123 0.26 7.58 -23.12
N GLU A 124 -0.42 8.11 -24.14
CA GLU A 124 -1.76 8.69 -23.98
C GLU A 124 -2.79 7.66 -23.51
N GLU A 125 -2.65 6.42 -23.97
CA GLU A 125 -3.58 5.32 -23.67
C GLU A 125 -3.16 4.48 -22.45
N GLY A 126 -1.97 4.70 -21.88
CA GLY A 126 -1.51 3.87 -20.77
C GLY A 126 -0.01 3.95 -20.46
N ILE A 127 0.52 2.87 -19.91
CA ILE A 127 1.96 2.73 -19.63
C ILE A 127 2.51 1.49 -20.35
N ARG A 128 3.74 1.60 -20.86
CA ARG A 128 4.40 0.53 -21.62
C ARG A 128 5.79 0.22 -21.06
N LEU A 129 6.19 -1.04 -21.12
CA LEU A 129 7.53 -1.47 -20.75
C LEU A 129 8.54 -0.91 -21.77
N VAL A 130 9.63 -0.33 -21.29
CA VAL A 130 10.78 -0.03 -22.16
C VAL A 130 11.49 -1.34 -22.47
N LYS A 131 11.77 -1.59 -23.75
CA LYS A 131 12.59 -2.72 -24.19
C LYS A 131 14.07 -2.40 -24.06
#